data_AF-A0A750N5D2-F1
#
_entry.id   AF-A0A750N5D2-F1
#
_cell.length_a   1.000
_cell.length_b   1.000
_cell.length_c   1.000
_cell.angle_alpha   90.00
_cell.angle_beta   90.00
_cell.angle_gamma   90.00
#
_symmetry.space_group_name_H-M   'P 1'
#
loop_
_entity.id
_entity.type
_entity.pdbx_description
1 polymer ?
#
loop_
_entity_poly.entity_id
_entity_poly.type
_entity_poly.pdbx_seq_one_letter_code
_entity_poly.pdbx_strand_id
1 'polypeptide(L)'
;MKKILYCIILMLPLTGCSSKHWAKPGASQYDTSNAHADCATQSYEKHPVKMQQSVNLDLRSLSKDNPMNSLKIDENDINKEAREAFITSCMYKKGWMLTDK
;
A
#
# COMPACT_ATOMS: atom_id res chain seq x y z
N MET A 1 23.02 29.81 23.37
CA MET A 1 22.93 28.95 22.17
C MET A 1 23.23 27.46 22.45
N LYS A 2 24.21 27.12 23.31
CA LYS A 2 24.58 25.72 23.65
C LYS A 2 23.45 24.85 24.26
N LYS A 3 22.51 25.46 25.01
CA LYS A 3 21.36 24.78 25.63
C LYS A 3 20.26 24.38 24.63
N ILE A 4 20.07 25.16 23.56
CA ILE A 4 19.09 24.88 22.50
C ILE A 4 19.57 23.71 21.64
N LEU A 5 20.88 23.63 21.38
CA LEU A 5 21.51 22.52 20.66
C LEU A 5 21.30 21.18 21.40
N TYR A 6 21.36 21.19 22.74
CA TYR A 6 21.09 20.00 23.56
C TYR A 6 19.64 19.52 23.46
N CYS A 7 18.67 20.44 23.38
CA CYS A 7 17.26 20.07 23.20
C CYS A 7 16.97 19.47 21.82
N ILE A 8 17.65 19.92 20.77
CA ILE A 8 17.47 19.38 19.40
C ILE A 8 18.07 17.97 19.30
N ILE A 9 19.22 17.72 19.93
CA ILE A 9 19.88 16.41 19.95
C ILE A 9 19.02 15.36 20.68
N LEU A 10 18.26 15.76 21.70
CA LEU A 10 17.42 14.85 22.49
C LEU A 10 16.16 14.35 21.76
N MET A 11 15.71 15.05 20.71
CA MET A 11 14.45 14.74 20.00
C MET A 11 14.63 13.87 18.74
N LEU A 12 15.88 13.60 18.34
CA LEU A 12 16.22 12.79 17.16
C LEU A 12 15.92 11.28 17.23
N PRO A 13 15.80 10.59 18.38
CA PRO A 13 15.55 9.14 18.37
C PRO A 13 14.07 8.74 18.21
N LEU A 14 13.13 9.68 18.12
CA LEU A 14 11.68 9.37 18.09
C LEU A 14 11.09 9.20 16.68
N THR A 15 11.88 9.32 15.62
CA THR A 15 11.43 9.07 14.23
C THR A 15 11.89 7.71 13.71
N GLY A 16 11.88 6.68 14.56
CA GLY A 16 11.97 5.30 14.10
C GLY A 16 10.71 4.98 13.29
N CYS A 17 10.78 5.14 11.96
CA CYS A 17 9.75 4.65 11.07
C CYS A 17 9.60 3.14 11.30
N SER A 18 8.53 2.72 11.96
CA SER A 18 8.11 1.33 12.07
C SER A 18 7.67 0.83 10.69
N SER A 19 8.63 0.60 9.80
CA SER A 19 8.36 -0.02 8.50
C SER A 19 8.09 -1.51 8.75
N LYS A 20 6.83 -1.90 8.57
CA LYS A 20 6.41 -3.30 8.62
C LYS A 20 7.14 -4.09 7.52
N HIS A 21 7.69 -5.24 7.89
CA HIS A 21 8.36 -6.15 6.96
C HIS A 21 7.98 -7.60 7.26
N TRP A 22 8.15 -8.48 6.28
CA TRP A 22 7.90 -9.91 6.45
C TRP A 22 9.16 -10.61 6.95
N ALA A 23 9.06 -11.29 8.09
CA ALA A 23 10.15 -12.03 8.70
C ALA A 23 9.77 -13.50 8.94
N LYS A 24 10.77 -14.37 8.84
CA LYS A 24 10.70 -15.79 9.19
C LYS A 24 12.09 -16.24 9.67
N PRO A 25 12.20 -16.99 10.79
CA PRO A 25 13.50 -17.40 11.32
C PRO A 25 14.32 -18.18 10.28
N GLY A 26 15.59 -17.77 10.10
CA GLY A 26 16.52 -18.40 9.16
C GLY A 26 16.26 -18.12 7.69
N ALA A 27 15.25 -17.31 7.34
CA ALA A 27 14.95 -16.95 5.96
C ALA A 27 15.73 -15.70 5.52
N SER A 28 16.23 -15.74 4.29
CA SER A 28 16.87 -14.59 3.64
C SER A 28 15.84 -13.65 3.03
N GLN A 29 16.27 -12.45 2.64
CA GLN A 29 15.42 -11.52 1.89
C GLN A 29 14.97 -12.11 0.55
N TYR A 30 15.80 -12.94 -0.08
CA TYR A 30 15.46 -13.66 -1.32
C TYR A 30 14.29 -14.62 -1.10
N ASP A 31 14.27 -15.33 0.02
CA ASP A 31 13.15 -16.22 0.39
C ASP A 31 11.86 -15.42 0.58
N THR A 32 11.94 -14.24 1.20
CA THR A 32 10.78 -13.35 1.38
C THR A 32 10.23 -12.90 0.03
N SER A 33 11.11 -12.43 -0.86
CA SER A 33 10.72 -11.97 -2.20
C SER A 33 10.08 -13.09 -3.03
N ASN A 34 10.65 -14.29 -3.01
CA ASN A 34 10.10 -15.44 -3.72
C ASN A 34 8.72 -15.85 -3.16
N ALA A 35 8.58 -15.92 -1.84
CA ALA A 35 7.30 -16.25 -1.22
C ALA A 35 6.23 -15.20 -1.52
N HIS A 36 6.59 -13.92 -1.49
CA HIS A 36 5.69 -12.83 -1.83
C HIS A 36 5.28 -12.88 -3.31
N ALA A 37 6.21 -13.15 -4.23
CA ALA A 37 5.93 -13.27 -5.65
C ALA A 37 4.95 -14.43 -5.94
N ASP A 38 5.16 -15.60 -5.33
CA ASP A 38 4.25 -16.74 -5.44
C ASP A 38 2.84 -16.40 -4.93
N CYS A 39 2.74 -15.76 -3.76
CA CYS A 39 1.46 -15.29 -3.22
C CYS A 39 0.79 -14.24 -4.13
N ALA A 40 1.57 -13.35 -4.74
CA ALA A 40 1.07 -12.36 -5.68
C ALA A 40 0.47 -13.02 -6.93
N THR A 41 1.17 -13.99 -7.53
CA THR A 41 0.66 -14.75 -8.69
C THR A 41 -0.68 -15.41 -8.37
N GLN A 42 -0.77 -16.14 -7.25
CA GLN A 42 -2.02 -16.77 -6.82
C GLN A 42 -3.13 -15.75 -6.55
N SER A 43 -2.78 -14.56 -6.05
CA SER A 43 -3.76 -13.48 -5.84
C SER A 43 -4.37 -13.02 -7.16
N TYR A 44 -3.58 -12.89 -8.24
CA TYR A 44 -4.07 -12.48 -9.56
C TYR A 44 -4.89 -13.57 -10.24
N GLU A 45 -4.58 -14.85 -10.01
CA GLU A 45 -5.40 -15.97 -10.50
C GLU A 45 -6.79 -15.98 -9.84
N LYS A 46 -6.87 -15.71 -8.53
CA LYS A 46 -8.15 -15.69 -7.79
C LYS A 46 -8.92 -14.38 -7.97
N HIS A 47 -8.21 -13.27 -8.05
CA HIS A 47 -8.76 -11.92 -8.10
C HIS A 47 -8.15 -11.19 -9.32
N PRO A 48 -8.58 -11.55 -10.54
CA PRO A 48 -8.06 -10.95 -11.75
C PRO A 48 -8.27 -9.44 -11.75
N VAL A 49 -7.44 -8.74 -12.50
CA VAL A 49 -7.56 -7.29 -12.69
C VAL A 49 -8.95 -6.97 -13.23
N LYS A 50 -9.67 -6.11 -12.51
CA LYS A 50 -11.00 -5.67 -12.93
C LYS A 50 -11.09 -4.16 -12.79
N MET A 51 -10.74 -3.48 -13.87
CA MET A 51 -10.88 -2.04 -13.97
C MET A 51 -12.34 -1.67 -14.04
N GLN A 52 -12.74 -0.72 -13.20
CA GLN A 52 -14.04 -0.11 -13.22
C GLN A 52 -13.87 1.40 -13.25
N GLN A 53 -14.55 2.01 -14.22
CA GLN A 53 -14.64 3.46 -14.30
C GLN A 53 -15.84 3.92 -13.49
N SER A 54 -15.63 4.91 -12.63
CA SER A 54 -16.69 5.68 -11.99
C SER A 54 -16.70 7.08 -12.58
N VAL A 55 -17.88 7.49 -13.03
CA VAL A 55 -18.11 8.84 -13.54
C VAL A 55 -18.73 9.66 -12.43
N ASN A 56 -18.06 10.74 -12.04
CA ASN A 56 -18.55 11.69 -11.06
C ASN A 56 -18.74 13.05 -11.72
N LEU A 57 -19.95 13.57 -11.67
CA LEU A 57 -20.28 14.89 -12.19
C LEU A 57 -20.29 15.90 -11.04
N ASP A 58 -19.26 16.75 -11.00
CA ASP A 58 -19.15 17.83 -10.03
C ASP A 58 -19.93 19.05 -10.51
N LEU A 59 -21.23 19.06 -10.21
CA LEU A 59 -22.16 20.13 -10.59
C LEU A 59 -21.72 21.53 -10.11
N ARG A 60 -20.90 21.63 -9.07
CA ARG A 60 -20.38 22.93 -8.57
C ARG A 60 -19.33 23.52 -9.49
N SER A 61 -18.63 22.68 -10.24
CA SER A 61 -17.62 23.06 -11.23
C SER A 61 -18.18 23.15 -12.65
N LEU A 62 -19.49 22.91 -12.83
CA LEU A 62 -20.16 22.98 -14.13
C LEU A 62 -20.20 24.43 -14.62
N SER A 63 -19.42 24.72 -15.66
CA SER A 63 -19.45 25.99 -16.38
C SER A 63 -20.03 25.78 -17.77
N LYS A 64 -20.82 26.74 -18.24
CA LYS A 64 -21.38 26.75 -19.61
C LYS A 64 -20.27 26.81 -20.67
N ASP A 65 -19.15 27.45 -20.35
CA ASP A 65 -18.03 27.66 -21.27
C ASP A 65 -17.09 26.45 -21.33
N ASN A 66 -17.09 25.60 -20.31
CA ASN A 66 -16.32 24.36 -20.28
C ASN A 66 -17.03 23.28 -19.44
N PRO A 67 -18.06 22.63 -19.99
CA PRO A 67 -18.85 21.65 -19.25
C PRO A 67 -18.07 20.39 -18.91
N MET A 68 -17.03 20.03 -19.68
CA MET A 68 -16.22 18.83 -19.42
C MET A 68 -15.37 18.92 -18.17
N ASN A 69 -15.05 20.12 -17.69
CA ASN A 69 -14.28 20.27 -16.46
C ASN A 69 -15.02 19.76 -15.22
N SER A 70 -16.35 19.59 -15.31
CA SER A 70 -17.17 18.99 -14.26
C SER A 70 -17.21 17.46 -14.27
N LEU A 71 -16.74 16.84 -15.35
CA LEU A 71 -16.73 15.39 -15.49
C LEU A 71 -15.42 14.83 -14.94
N LYS A 72 -15.49 14.13 -13.82
CA LYS A 72 -14.37 13.36 -13.27
C LYS A 72 -14.57 11.90 -13.61
N ILE A 73 -13.58 11.31 -14.26
CA ILE A 73 -13.56 9.88 -14.59
C ILE A 73 -12.43 9.28 -13.76
N ASP A 74 -12.80 8.48 -12.78
CA ASP A 74 -11.86 7.71 -11.97
C ASP A 74 -11.86 6.27 -12.44
N GLU A 75 -10.69 5.68 -12.65
CA GLU A 75 -10.54 4.27 -12.98
C GLU A 75 -9.87 3.56 -11.81
N ASN A 76 -10.55 2.55 -11.27
CA ASN A 76 -10.05 1.78 -10.13
C ASN A 76 -10.15 0.29 -10.39
N ASP A 77 -9.11 -0.45 -9.98
CA ASP A 77 -9.16 -1.89 -9.92
C ASP A 77 -9.90 -2.33 -8.66
N ILE A 78 -11.13 -2.78 -8.83
CA ILE A 78 -12.00 -3.13 -7.69
C ILE A 78 -11.50 -4.34 -6.91
N ASN A 79 -10.61 -5.13 -7.51
CA ASN A 79 -10.05 -6.34 -6.90
C ASN A 79 -8.69 -6.08 -6.23
N LYS A 80 -8.18 -4.84 -6.25
CA LYS A 80 -6.87 -4.50 -5.67
C LYS A 80 -6.78 -4.87 -4.19
N GLU A 81 -7.76 -4.44 -3.38
CA GLU A 81 -7.76 -4.71 -1.95
C GLU A 81 -7.91 -6.21 -1.65
N ALA A 82 -8.73 -6.92 -2.42
CA ALA A 82 -8.88 -8.36 -2.30
C ALA A 82 -7.57 -9.11 -2.58
N ARG A 83 -6.79 -8.67 -3.59
CA ARG A 83 -5.45 -9.22 -3.85
C ARG A 83 -4.48 -8.97 -2.71
N GLU A 84 -4.43 -7.74 -2.19
CA GLU A 84 -3.54 -7.39 -1.06
C GLU A 84 -3.88 -8.20 0.19
N ALA A 85 -5.16 -8.37 0.50
CA ALA A 85 -5.63 -9.23 1.58
C ALA A 85 -5.25 -10.71 1.36
N PHE A 86 -5.39 -11.20 0.12
CA PHE A 86 -5.00 -12.56 -0.25
C PHE A 86 -3.49 -12.78 -0.06
N ILE A 87 -2.65 -11.85 -0.56
CA ILE A 87 -1.19 -11.92 -0.41
C ILE A 87 -0.82 -12.01 1.07
N THR A 88 -1.42 -11.15 1.89
CA THR A 88 -1.20 -11.12 3.35
C THR A 88 -1.56 -12.45 3.99
N SER A 89 -2.75 -13.00 3.69
CA SER A 89 -3.19 -14.30 4.20
C SER A 89 -2.28 -15.46 3.73
N CYS A 90 -1.85 -15.43 2.46
CA CYS A 90 -0.95 -16.41 1.89
C CYS A 90 0.43 -16.40 2.57
N MET A 91 0.98 -15.22 2.84
CA MET A 91 2.25 -15.06 3.56
C MET A 91 2.15 -15.65 4.97
N TYR A 92 1.09 -15.32 5.72
CA TYR A 92 0.83 -15.93 7.03
C TYR A 92 0.73 -17.46 6.96
N LYS A 93 0.01 -18.00 5.96
CA LYS A 93 -0.12 -19.44 5.76
C LYS A 93 1.22 -20.12 5.47
N LYS A 94 2.16 -19.42 4.84
CA LYS A 94 3.54 -19.87 4.58
C LYS A 94 4.48 -19.70 5.80
N GLY A 95 3.95 -19.21 6.92
CA GLY A 95 4.67 -19.02 8.18
C GLY A 95 5.50 -17.74 8.23
N TRP A 96 5.20 -16.75 7.39
CA TRP A 96 5.78 -15.42 7.49
C TRP A 96 5.00 -14.58 8.50
N MET A 97 5.70 -13.73 9.24
CA MET A 97 5.11 -12.81 10.20
C MET A 97 5.42 -11.38 9.81
N LEU A 98 4.44 -10.49 9.99
CA LEU A 98 4.63 -9.06 9.80
C LEU A 98 5.27 -8.50 11.07
N THR A 99 6.47 -7.96 10.96
CA THR A 99 7.25 -7.41 12.07
C THR A 99 7.54 -5.94 11.86
N ASP A 100 7.52 -5.16 12.93
CA ASP A 100 8.05 -3.80 12.92
C ASP A 100 9.59 -3.87 12.91
N LYS A 101 10.23 -2.94 12.21
CA LYS A 101 11.70 -2.85 12.07
C LYS A 101 12.32 -2.01 13.17
#